data_AF-A0A7T7XJA8-F1
#
_entry.id   AF-A0A7T7XJA8-F1
#
_cell.length_a   1.000
_cell.length_b   1.000
_cell.length_c   1.000
_cell.angle_alpha   90.00
_cell.angle_beta   90.00
_cell.angle_gamma   90.00
#
_symmetry.space_group_name_H-M   'P 1'
#
loop_
_entity.id
_entity.type
_entity.pdbx_description
1 polymer ?
#
loop_
_entity_poly.entity_id
_entity_poly.type
_entity_poly.pdbx_seq_one_letter_code
_entity_poly.pdbx_strand_id
1 'polypeptide(L)'
;MVRIIHFEVEGRPALGFDTGLNAKAFAQAKLAQLITQPGYIVSPEGTVELWKPVGVTDRDGAMIIWGPVFFGVSLSDIIEEPDRNKALDALRSWIRARIVLQEQVENPPYPWPAGAIVADSGTILFPPDGLIKRALDAEGPESWFEGAERWVHPDLSGENAAVFSAGTMLYRIFCGVPPFQNGDINKIRSDIREGVYFPTRLIAPGLNGSIALLIVESIAPNSYFSGKKRDGKQETGADSQDSGQKGKTRPGLRELESVLGPAGSKSADSFFSSINDSELTKIEAERKQYKKRQDLSVNTRRFIYRNTTILCVAVIAMVVLGLTIRSIIKSRNEQPSTAGMTPLEVVEAYYVSFDSLDHTMMEACVTGKAGKGDIDMARNIFVISRVRQAYEMTNPVTSAQQWLDSGSPPVETLVFGITGLSIEELPSSSPDERPVFRAEYTLWVTQGKDSEAGDESAAIKETMDIQHPAEESPLVYPVGTAHIDTITLGLVKDAWRIEQLDRRQIE
;
A
#
# COMPACT_ATOMS: atom_id res chain seq x y z
N MET A 1 -32.53 3.27 -19.52
CA MET A 1 -33.27 4.34 -20.23
C MET A 1 -34.37 4.87 -19.31
N VAL A 2 -34.72 6.16 -19.40
CA VAL A 2 -35.87 6.71 -18.66
C VAL A 2 -37.15 6.24 -19.32
N ARG A 3 -38.03 5.55 -18.58
CA ARG A 3 -39.36 5.20 -19.09
C ARG A 3 -40.28 6.40 -19.07
N ILE A 4 -40.49 6.95 -20.27
CA ILE A 4 -41.44 8.02 -20.54
C ILE A 4 -42.67 7.40 -21.18
N ILE A 5 -43.86 7.79 -20.73
CA ILE A 5 -45.13 7.23 -21.18
C ILE A 5 -46.03 8.36 -21.66
N HIS A 6 -46.53 8.26 -22.88
CA HIS A 6 -47.59 9.15 -23.39
C HIS A 6 -48.94 8.49 -23.19
N PHE A 7 -49.87 9.21 -22.57
CA PHE A 7 -51.22 8.69 -22.31
C PHE A 7 -52.24 9.82 -22.15
N GLU A 8 -53.52 9.46 -22.08
CA GLU A 8 -54.59 10.43 -21.81
C GLU A 8 -55.05 10.38 -20.35
N VAL A 9 -55.25 11.58 -19.77
CA VAL A 9 -55.87 11.81 -18.47
C VAL A 9 -57.03 12.78 -18.68
N GLU A 10 -58.24 12.37 -18.30
CA GLU A 10 -59.45 13.20 -18.43
C GLU A 10 -59.65 13.77 -19.86
N GLY A 11 -59.31 12.99 -20.89
CA GLY A 11 -59.43 13.39 -22.29
C GLY A 11 -58.37 14.38 -22.77
N ARG A 12 -57.28 14.57 -22.02
CA ARG A 12 -56.13 15.40 -22.42
C ARG A 12 -54.86 14.56 -22.52
N PRO A 13 -54.01 14.77 -23.54
CA PRO A 13 -52.74 14.09 -23.62
C PRO A 13 -51.80 14.56 -22.50
N ALA A 14 -51.02 13.63 -21.96
CA ALA A 14 -50.11 13.83 -20.85
C ALA A 14 -48.79 13.10 -21.09
N LEU A 15 -47.72 13.63 -20.48
CA LEU A 15 -46.41 12.99 -20.38
C LEU A 15 -46.23 12.43 -18.97
N GLY A 16 -45.99 11.13 -18.86
CA GLY A 16 -45.76 10.41 -17.61
C GLY A 16 -44.34 9.90 -17.44
N PHE A 17 -43.90 9.85 -16.19
CA PHE A 17 -42.66 9.23 -15.77
C PHE A 17 -42.99 8.09 -14.81
N ASP A 18 -42.56 6.88 -15.18
CA ASP A 18 -42.75 5.71 -14.35
C ASP A 18 -41.84 5.78 -13.11
N THR A 19 -42.44 5.67 -11.93
CA THR A 19 -41.69 5.68 -10.68
C THR A 19 -41.28 4.29 -10.21
N GLY A 20 -41.77 3.22 -10.85
CA GLY A 20 -41.54 1.82 -10.47
C GLY A 20 -42.04 1.44 -9.08
N LEU A 21 -42.87 2.28 -8.45
CA LEU A 21 -43.44 2.02 -7.12
C LEU A 21 -44.92 1.73 -7.22
N ASN A 22 -45.40 0.75 -6.47
CA ASN A 22 -46.82 0.63 -6.19
C ASN A 22 -47.31 1.75 -5.25
N ALA A 23 -48.63 1.92 -5.13
CA ALA A 23 -49.26 2.96 -4.33
C ALA A 23 -48.75 3.02 -2.87
N LYS A 24 -48.55 1.86 -2.23
CA LYS A 24 -48.08 1.78 -0.83
C LYS A 24 -46.64 2.29 -0.71
N ALA A 25 -45.73 1.81 -1.57
CA ALA A 25 -44.34 2.21 -1.55
C ALA A 25 -44.16 3.68 -1.94
N PHE A 26 -44.96 4.17 -2.90
CA PHE A 26 -44.97 5.57 -3.32
C PHE A 26 -45.36 6.52 -2.17
N ALA A 27 -46.41 6.18 -1.42
CA ALA A 27 -46.83 6.94 -0.24
C ALA A 27 -45.74 6.98 0.85
N GLN A 28 -45.06 5.87 1.09
CA GLN A 28 -43.97 5.79 2.07
C GLN A 28 -42.72 6.56 1.65
N ALA A 29 -42.42 6.60 0.35
CA ALA A 29 -41.25 7.26 -0.20
C ALA A 29 -41.36 8.80 -0.25
N LYS A 30 -42.49 9.39 0.18
CA LYS A 30 -42.75 10.84 0.22
C LYS A 30 -42.51 11.54 -1.14
N LEU A 31 -42.73 10.82 -2.25
CA LEU A 31 -42.45 11.32 -3.60
C LEU A 31 -43.45 12.36 -4.11
N ALA A 32 -44.53 12.63 -3.37
CA ALA A 32 -45.47 13.71 -3.69
C ALA A 32 -44.78 15.08 -3.83
N GLN A 33 -43.65 15.29 -3.14
CA GLN A 33 -42.85 16.51 -3.28
C GLN A 33 -42.31 16.71 -4.70
N LEU A 34 -42.07 15.64 -5.47
CA LEU A 34 -41.58 15.73 -6.85
C LEU A 34 -42.56 16.47 -7.76
N ILE A 35 -43.86 16.47 -7.43
CA ILE A 35 -44.90 17.19 -8.18
C ILE A 35 -44.70 18.71 -8.07
N THR A 36 -44.12 19.18 -6.97
CA THR A 36 -43.91 20.61 -6.73
C THR A 36 -42.67 21.16 -7.41
N GLN A 37 -41.79 20.30 -7.92
CA GLN A 37 -40.56 20.71 -8.58
C GLN A 37 -40.83 21.06 -10.05
N PRO A 38 -40.44 22.25 -10.53
CA PRO A 38 -40.55 22.59 -11.94
C PRO A 38 -39.43 21.92 -12.76
N GLY A 39 -39.78 21.52 -13.97
CA GLY A 39 -38.86 21.37 -15.09
C GLY A 39 -38.94 22.58 -16.02
N TYR A 40 -38.18 22.53 -17.11
CA TYR A 40 -38.03 23.64 -18.04
C TYR A 40 -38.14 23.16 -19.48
N ILE A 41 -38.90 23.87 -20.30
CA ILE A 41 -38.91 23.74 -21.75
C ILE A 41 -38.09 24.88 -22.31
N VAL A 42 -37.12 24.56 -23.17
CA VAL A 42 -36.25 25.53 -23.81
C VAL A 42 -36.43 25.44 -25.32
N SER A 43 -36.87 26.54 -25.93
CA SER A 43 -37.06 26.59 -27.38
C SER A 43 -35.75 26.89 -28.12
N PRO A 44 -35.64 26.55 -29.42
CA PRO A 44 -34.49 26.92 -30.25
C PRO A 44 -34.23 28.44 -30.30
N GLU A 45 -35.29 29.25 -30.21
CA GLU A 45 -35.23 30.71 -30.19
C GLU A 45 -34.70 31.26 -28.85
N GLY A 46 -34.58 30.42 -27.83
CA GLY A 46 -34.05 30.77 -26.52
C GLY A 46 -35.11 31.23 -25.51
N THR A 47 -36.38 30.88 -25.72
CA THR A 47 -37.40 31.07 -24.68
C THR A 47 -37.34 29.94 -23.66
N VAL A 48 -37.60 30.27 -22.39
CA VAL A 48 -37.65 29.31 -21.28
C VAL A 48 -39.05 29.33 -20.67
N GLU A 49 -39.72 28.18 -20.69
CA GLU A 49 -41.04 27.98 -20.09
C GLU A 49 -40.98 26.94 -18.96
N LEU A 50 -41.85 27.08 -17.96
CA LEU A 50 -41.94 26.11 -16.88
C LEU A 50 -42.80 24.92 -17.28
N TRP A 51 -42.25 23.72 -17.14
CA TRP A 51 -43.02 22.48 -17.19
C TRP A 51 -43.23 21.98 -15.76
N LYS A 52 -44.47 21.73 -15.33
CA LYS A 52 -44.75 21.26 -13.98
C LYS A 52 -45.51 19.95 -14.03
N PRO A 53 -45.14 18.94 -13.23
CA PRO A 53 -46.02 17.82 -13.00
C PRO A 53 -47.36 18.30 -12.43
N VAL A 54 -48.44 17.69 -12.88
CA VAL A 54 -49.82 18.06 -12.57
C VAL A 54 -50.47 17.05 -11.64
N GLY A 55 -50.08 15.78 -11.73
CA GLY A 55 -50.71 14.73 -10.92
C GLY A 55 -49.94 13.43 -10.87
N VAL A 56 -50.57 12.47 -10.20
CA VAL A 56 -50.11 11.08 -10.10
C VAL A 56 -51.28 10.17 -10.46
N THR A 57 -51.02 9.10 -11.19
CA THR A 57 -52.01 8.05 -11.47
C THR A 57 -51.40 6.68 -11.26
N ASP A 58 -52.21 5.68 -10.93
CA ASP A 58 -51.81 4.28 -11.00
C ASP A 58 -52.00 3.80 -12.45
N ARG A 59 -50.96 3.17 -13.03
CA ARG A 59 -51.03 2.42 -14.29
C ARG A 59 -50.28 1.11 -14.12
N ASP A 60 -50.95 0.01 -14.40
CA ASP A 60 -50.39 -1.34 -14.36
C ASP A 60 -49.69 -1.68 -13.03
N GLY A 61 -50.17 -1.12 -11.91
CA GLY A 61 -49.62 -1.34 -10.58
C GLY A 61 -48.40 -0.48 -10.23
N ALA A 62 -48.01 0.45 -11.11
CA ALA A 62 -46.97 1.44 -10.90
C ALA A 62 -47.57 2.85 -10.85
N MET A 63 -47.07 3.66 -9.91
CA MET A 63 -47.45 5.07 -9.80
C MET A 63 -46.68 5.88 -10.83
N ILE A 64 -47.41 6.60 -11.67
CA ILE A 64 -46.89 7.47 -12.73
C ILE A 64 -47.09 8.91 -12.31
N ILE A 65 -46.01 9.70 -12.24
CA ILE A 65 -46.09 11.15 -12.08
C ILE A 65 -46.18 11.75 -13.48
N TRP A 66 -47.18 12.60 -13.74
CA TRP A 66 -47.44 13.13 -15.08
C TRP A 66 -47.62 14.64 -15.10
N GLY A 67 -47.38 15.26 -16.25
CA GLY A 67 -47.55 16.68 -16.50
C GLY A 67 -48.00 16.98 -17.95
N PRO A 68 -47.92 18.25 -18.39
CA PRO A 68 -48.29 18.63 -19.75
C PRO A 68 -47.60 17.78 -20.81
N VAL A 69 -48.31 17.47 -21.89
CA VAL A 69 -47.76 16.68 -22.98
C VAL A 69 -46.50 17.34 -23.57
N PHE A 70 -45.50 16.53 -23.86
CA PHE A 70 -44.34 16.92 -24.65
C PHE A 70 -43.96 15.73 -25.54
N PHE A 71 -43.88 15.95 -26.84
CA PHE A 71 -43.52 14.91 -27.80
C PHE A 71 -42.03 15.02 -28.12
N GLY A 72 -41.29 13.98 -27.77
CA GLY A 72 -39.87 13.91 -28.01
C GLY A 72 -39.28 12.60 -27.51
N VAL A 73 -37.98 12.44 -27.74
CA VAL A 73 -37.20 11.25 -27.38
C VAL A 73 -36.08 11.66 -26.44
N SER A 74 -35.70 10.79 -25.52
CA SER A 74 -34.55 11.03 -24.64
C SER A 74 -33.29 11.27 -25.46
N LEU A 75 -32.50 12.29 -25.10
CA LEU A 75 -31.22 12.60 -25.77
C LEU A 75 -30.26 11.40 -25.70
N SER A 76 -30.24 10.65 -24.58
CA SER A 76 -29.43 9.42 -24.49
C SER A 76 -29.73 8.43 -25.60
N ASP A 77 -31.01 8.28 -25.94
CA ASP A 77 -31.47 7.28 -26.90
C ASP A 77 -31.12 7.74 -28.32
N ILE A 78 -31.31 9.03 -28.62
CA ILE A 78 -30.90 9.63 -29.90
C ILE A 78 -29.38 9.52 -30.10
N ILE A 79 -28.57 9.69 -29.07
CA ILE A 79 -27.10 9.59 -29.15
C ILE A 79 -26.62 8.16 -29.41
N GLU A 80 -27.38 7.16 -28.96
CA GLU A 80 -27.05 5.75 -29.18
C GLU A 80 -27.49 5.23 -30.56
N GLU A 81 -28.42 5.92 -31.23
CA GLU A 81 -28.85 5.57 -32.58
C GLU A 81 -27.70 5.66 -33.62
N PRO A 82 -27.74 4.87 -34.71
CA PRO A 82 -26.71 4.91 -35.76
C PRO A 82 -26.66 6.23 -36.56
N ASP A 83 -27.73 7.03 -36.56
CA ASP A 83 -27.78 8.29 -37.31
C ASP A 83 -26.97 9.39 -36.61
N ARG A 84 -25.71 9.51 -37.03
CA ARG A 84 -24.75 10.50 -36.51
C ARG A 84 -25.20 11.95 -36.73
N ASN A 85 -25.97 12.24 -37.77
CA ASN A 85 -26.41 13.62 -38.04
C ASN A 85 -27.53 14.01 -37.07
N LYS A 86 -28.54 13.14 -36.91
CA LYS A 86 -29.61 13.33 -35.92
C LYS A 86 -29.06 13.45 -34.51
N ALA A 87 -28.11 12.58 -34.14
CA ALA A 87 -27.42 12.63 -32.85
C ALA A 87 -26.64 13.94 -32.64
N LEU A 88 -25.92 14.41 -33.66
CA LEU A 88 -25.18 15.67 -33.59
C LEU A 88 -26.12 16.88 -33.45
N ASP A 89 -27.23 16.91 -34.18
CA ASP A 89 -28.19 18.00 -34.11
C ASP A 89 -28.95 18.04 -32.78
N ALA A 90 -29.33 16.87 -32.24
CA ALA A 90 -29.89 16.79 -30.89
C ALA A 90 -28.90 17.29 -29.84
N LEU A 91 -27.61 16.96 -29.96
CA LEU A 91 -26.58 17.48 -29.06
C LEU A 91 -26.37 18.99 -29.20
N ARG A 92 -26.39 19.54 -30.43
CA ARG A 92 -26.31 20.99 -30.65
C ARG A 92 -27.47 21.73 -29.99
N SER A 93 -28.69 21.22 -30.17
CA SER A 93 -29.88 21.75 -29.50
C SER A 93 -29.73 21.68 -27.99
N TRP A 94 -29.18 20.59 -27.46
CA TRP A 94 -28.92 20.45 -26.02
C TRP A 94 -27.89 21.46 -25.52
N ILE A 95 -26.76 21.62 -26.19
CA ILE A 95 -25.74 22.62 -25.83
C ILE A 95 -26.36 24.02 -25.83
N ARG A 96 -27.12 24.37 -26.88
CA ARG A 96 -27.83 25.66 -26.96
C ARG A 96 -28.78 25.84 -25.78
N ALA A 97 -29.62 24.85 -25.52
CA ALA A 97 -30.60 24.89 -24.44
C ALA A 97 -29.93 25.01 -23.06
N ARG A 98 -28.77 24.37 -22.86
CA ARG A 98 -27.97 24.51 -21.63
C ARG A 98 -27.43 25.93 -21.44
N ILE A 99 -26.92 26.55 -22.50
CA ILE A 99 -26.45 27.95 -22.46
C ILE A 99 -27.60 28.88 -22.06
N VAL A 100 -28.73 28.77 -22.75
CA VAL A 100 -29.93 29.58 -22.47
C VAL A 100 -30.42 29.39 -21.04
N LEU A 101 -30.49 28.14 -20.57
CA LEU A 101 -30.97 27.82 -19.23
C LEU A 101 -30.02 28.36 -18.14
N GLN A 102 -28.70 28.30 -18.36
CA GLN A 102 -27.69 28.87 -17.45
C GLN A 102 -27.76 30.39 -17.34
N GLU A 103 -28.21 31.06 -18.39
CA GLU A 103 -28.31 32.52 -18.43
C GLU A 103 -29.61 33.05 -17.84
N GLN A 104 -30.70 32.29 -17.95
CA GLN A 104 -32.04 32.76 -17.58
C GLN A 104 -32.57 32.17 -16.27
N VAL A 105 -32.00 31.06 -15.77
CA VAL A 105 -32.50 30.37 -14.58
C VAL A 105 -31.42 30.35 -13.50
N GLU A 106 -31.79 30.82 -12.31
CA GLU A 106 -30.95 30.71 -11.13
C GLU A 106 -30.83 29.24 -10.70
N ASN A 107 -29.60 28.73 -10.61
CA ASN A 107 -29.30 27.31 -10.31
C ASN A 107 -30.05 26.34 -11.24
N PRO A 108 -29.76 26.35 -12.55
CA PRO A 108 -30.47 25.52 -13.51
C PRO A 108 -30.27 24.03 -13.15
N PRO A 109 -31.31 23.18 -13.28
CA PRO A 109 -31.16 21.75 -13.08
C PRO A 109 -30.09 21.21 -14.03
N TYR A 110 -29.48 20.09 -13.68
CA TYR A 110 -28.50 19.44 -14.56
C TYR A 110 -28.98 18.02 -14.87
N PRO A 111 -29.98 17.91 -15.75
CA PRO A 111 -30.39 16.61 -16.23
C PRO A 111 -29.29 16.07 -17.12
N TRP A 112 -28.86 14.86 -16.79
CA TRP A 112 -27.99 14.02 -17.61
C TRP A 112 -28.62 13.79 -18.99
N PRO A 113 -27.91 13.23 -19.98
CA PRO A 113 -28.48 13.00 -21.30
C PRO A 113 -29.81 12.24 -21.28
N ALA A 114 -29.99 11.27 -20.37
CA ALA A 114 -31.28 10.57 -20.24
C ALA A 114 -32.41 11.41 -19.63
N GLY A 115 -32.09 12.54 -19.00
CA GLY A 115 -33.04 13.50 -18.44
C GLY A 115 -33.37 14.67 -19.37
N ALA A 116 -32.92 14.66 -20.62
CA ALA A 116 -33.25 15.66 -21.61
C ALA A 116 -34.12 15.03 -22.70
N ILE A 117 -35.33 15.56 -22.93
CA ILE A 117 -36.24 15.05 -23.95
C ILE A 117 -36.23 16.04 -25.11
N VAL A 118 -35.85 15.56 -26.29
CA VAL A 118 -35.65 16.37 -27.50
C VAL A 118 -36.83 16.17 -28.43
N ALA A 119 -37.52 17.25 -28.78
CA ALA A 119 -38.55 17.26 -29.81
C ALA A 119 -37.94 17.42 -31.20
N ASP A 120 -38.68 17.03 -32.25
CA ASP A 120 -38.25 17.16 -33.65
C ASP A 120 -37.96 18.62 -34.06
N SER A 121 -38.58 19.59 -33.39
CA SER A 121 -38.33 21.02 -33.59
C SER A 121 -36.98 21.50 -33.03
N GLY A 122 -36.27 20.66 -32.27
CA GLY A 122 -35.10 21.06 -31.48
C GLY A 122 -35.44 21.71 -30.14
N THR A 123 -36.72 21.83 -29.79
CA THR A 123 -37.15 22.21 -28.43
C THR A 123 -36.77 21.10 -27.44
N ILE A 124 -36.31 21.47 -26.25
CA ILE A 124 -35.87 20.52 -25.24
C ILE A 124 -36.65 20.69 -23.95
N LEU A 125 -37.19 19.59 -23.45
CA LEU A 125 -37.73 19.49 -22.11
C LEU A 125 -36.65 18.91 -21.18
N PHE A 126 -36.41 19.64 -20.09
CA PHE A 126 -35.64 19.24 -18.93
C PHE A 126 -36.61 19.00 -17.77
N PRO A 127 -37.08 17.77 -17.53
CA PRO A 127 -37.95 17.47 -16.40
C PRO A 127 -37.22 17.67 -15.07
N PRO A 128 -37.93 17.70 -13.93
CA PRO A 128 -37.31 17.82 -12.61
C PRO A 128 -36.27 16.72 -12.36
N ASP A 129 -35.07 17.09 -11.91
CA ASP A 129 -33.97 16.14 -11.67
C ASP A 129 -34.38 15.00 -10.72
N GLY A 130 -35.17 15.30 -9.67
CA GLY A 130 -35.66 14.29 -8.74
C GLY A 130 -36.59 13.26 -9.39
N LEU A 131 -37.36 13.67 -10.40
CA LEU A 131 -38.25 12.80 -11.15
C LEU A 131 -37.46 11.88 -12.09
N ILE A 132 -36.48 12.43 -12.81
CA ILE A 132 -35.58 11.64 -13.67
C ILE A 132 -34.79 10.62 -12.86
N LYS A 133 -34.21 11.03 -11.72
CA LYS A 133 -33.49 10.13 -10.83
C LYS A 133 -34.36 8.95 -10.40
N ARG A 134 -35.59 9.24 -9.97
CA ARG A 134 -36.55 8.21 -9.55
C ARG A 134 -36.89 7.25 -10.70
N ALA A 135 -37.12 7.78 -11.90
CA ALA A 135 -37.46 6.97 -13.06
C ALA A 135 -36.29 6.09 -13.53
N LEU A 136 -35.04 6.57 -13.42
CA LEU A 136 -33.85 5.73 -13.66
C LEU A 136 -33.68 4.66 -12.59
N ASP A 137 -33.84 5.01 -11.31
CA ASP A 137 -33.73 4.06 -10.18
C ASP A 137 -34.74 2.92 -10.29
N ALA A 138 -35.94 3.20 -10.80
CA ALA A 138 -37.01 2.22 -11.01
C ALA A 138 -36.60 1.09 -11.96
N GLU A 139 -35.79 1.41 -12.98
CA GLU A 139 -35.32 0.46 -13.99
C GLU A 139 -34.08 -0.34 -13.53
N GLY A 140 -33.47 0.06 -12.42
CA GLY A 140 -32.34 -0.61 -11.82
C GLY A 140 -30.95 -0.10 -12.24
N PRO A 141 -29.87 -0.72 -11.70
CA PRO A 141 -28.52 -0.17 -11.78
C PRO A 141 -27.95 -0.03 -13.19
N GLU A 142 -28.32 -0.93 -14.11
CA GLU A 142 -27.88 -0.87 -15.51
C GLU A 142 -28.48 0.35 -16.23
N SER A 143 -29.76 0.62 -16.01
CA SER A 143 -30.43 1.81 -16.58
C SER A 143 -29.81 3.11 -16.06
N TRP A 144 -29.48 3.15 -14.78
CA TRP A 144 -28.78 4.28 -14.16
C TRP A 144 -27.39 4.49 -14.78
N PHE A 145 -26.64 3.40 -14.95
CA PHE A 145 -25.33 3.44 -15.55
C PHE A 145 -25.37 3.95 -17.00
N GLU A 146 -26.25 3.38 -17.82
CA GLU A 146 -26.42 3.71 -19.23
C GLU A 146 -27.00 5.12 -19.45
N GLY A 147 -27.95 5.53 -18.61
CA GLY A 147 -28.65 6.80 -18.75
C GLY A 147 -27.93 8.00 -18.13
N ALA A 148 -27.08 7.79 -17.12
CA ALA A 148 -26.44 8.86 -16.38
C ALA A 148 -24.92 8.70 -16.27
N GLU A 149 -24.45 7.67 -15.57
CA GLU A 149 -23.08 7.66 -15.03
C GLU A 149 -21.97 7.61 -16.08
N ARG A 150 -22.22 6.97 -17.22
CA ARG A 150 -21.24 6.92 -18.32
C ARG A 150 -21.03 8.27 -19.02
N TRP A 151 -21.95 9.22 -18.81
CA TRP A 151 -21.93 10.54 -19.45
C TRP A 151 -21.46 11.67 -18.54
N VAL A 152 -21.27 11.40 -17.24
CA VAL A 152 -21.02 12.45 -16.24
C VAL A 152 -19.74 12.21 -15.46
N HIS A 153 -19.03 13.30 -15.17
CA HIS A 153 -17.87 13.23 -14.32
C HIS A 153 -18.30 13.23 -12.84
N PRO A 154 -17.81 12.30 -12.01
CA PRO A 154 -18.27 12.16 -10.62
C PRO A 154 -17.95 13.37 -9.74
N ASP A 155 -16.87 14.10 -10.07
CA ASP A 155 -16.36 15.21 -9.26
C ASP A 155 -16.55 16.60 -9.92
N LEU A 156 -17.30 16.72 -11.03
CA LEU A 156 -17.58 18.01 -11.66
C LEU A 156 -19.02 18.45 -11.40
N SER A 157 -19.24 19.77 -11.40
CA SER A 157 -20.55 20.41 -11.29
C SER A 157 -20.66 21.61 -12.23
N GLY A 158 -21.88 22.15 -12.37
CA GLY A 158 -22.15 23.35 -13.17
C GLY A 158 -21.79 23.18 -14.66
N GLU A 159 -21.24 24.24 -15.26
CA GLU A 159 -20.86 24.24 -16.69
C GLU A 159 -19.80 23.18 -17.00
N ASN A 160 -18.83 22.98 -16.12
CA ASN A 160 -17.78 21.97 -16.31
C ASN A 160 -18.34 20.54 -16.44
N ALA A 161 -19.39 20.21 -15.69
CA ALA A 161 -20.07 18.93 -15.83
C ALA A 161 -20.78 18.83 -17.19
N ALA A 162 -21.48 19.89 -17.60
CA ALA A 162 -22.17 19.94 -18.89
C ALA A 162 -21.22 19.82 -20.08
N VAL A 163 -20.07 20.50 -20.03
CA VAL A 163 -19.02 20.38 -21.05
C VAL A 163 -18.45 18.97 -21.09
N PHE A 164 -18.18 18.35 -19.94
CA PHE A 164 -17.73 16.97 -19.89
C PHE A 164 -18.75 16.04 -20.58
N SER A 165 -20.05 16.17 -20.27
CA SER A 165 -21.10 15.38 -20.91
C SER A 165 -21.18 15.61 -22.41
N ALA A 166 -21.14 16.87 -22.86
CA ALA A 166 -21.07 17.20 -24.28
C ALA A 166 -19.86 16.51 -24.94
N GLY A 167 -18.69 16.56 -24.31
CA GLY A 167 -17.48 15.88 -24.77
C GLY A 167 -17.66 14.36 -24.90
N THR A 168 -18.27 13.70 -23.91
CA THR A 168 -18.53 12.25 -23.96
C THR A 168 -19.53 11.88 -25.05
N MET A 169 -20.57 12.70 -25.27
CA MET A 169 -21.55 12.51 -26.34
C MET A 169 -20.92 12.76 -27.72
N LEU A 170 -20.12 13.81 -27.90
CA LEU A 170 -19.36 14.07 -29.13
C LEU A 170 -18.41 12.90 -29.43
N TYR A 171 -17.71 12.40 -28.41
CA TYR A 171 -16.87 11.22 -28.56
C TYR A 171 -17.70 10.02 -29.06
N ARG A 172 -18.87 9.73 -28.47
CA ARG A 172 -19.74 8.66 -28.93
C ARG A 172 -20.22 8.85 -30.38
N ILE A 173 -20.60 10.07 -30.76
CA ILE A 173 -21.08 10.40 -32.11
C ILE A 173 -19.97 10.17 -33.14
N PHE A 174 -18.76 10.69 -32.89
CA PHE A 174 -17.68 10.65 -33.87
C PHE A 174 -16.89 9.33 -33.86
N CYS A 175 -16.73 8.70 -32.70
CA CYS A 175 -15.97 7.47 -32.54
C CYS A 175 -16.83 6.20 -32.57
N GLY A 176 -18.17 6.33 -32.57
CA GLY A 176 -19.11 5.21 -32.62
C GLY A 176 -19.23 4.41 -31.32
N VAL A 177 -18.43 4.75 -30.30
CA VAL A 177 -18.41 4.08 -29.00
C VAL A 177 -18.15 5.12 -27.90
N PRO A 178 -18.62 4.93 -26.65
CA PRO A 178 -18.33 5.88 -25.58
C PRO A 178 -16.84 5.85 -25.19
N PRO A 179 -16.32 6.94 -24.58
CA PRO A 179 -14.91 6.99 -24.18
C PRO A 179 -14.58 6.01 -23.06
N PHE A 180 -15.53 5.74 -22.15
CA PHE A 180 -15.37 4.86 -21.00
C PHE A 180 -16.33 3.66 -21.11
N GLN A 181 -15.80 2.43 -21.17
CA GLN A 181 -16.54 1.21 -21.53
C GLN A 181 -16.41 0.06 -20.52
N ASN A 182 -15.89 0.31 -19.32
CA ASN A 182 -15.71 -0.76 -18.34
C ASN A 182 -17.06 -1.21 -17.76
N GLY A 183 -17.36 -2.51 -17.77
CA GLY A 183 -18.63 -3.01 -17.20
C GLY A 183 -18.76 -2.86 -15.67
N ASP A 184 -17.71 -2.40 -14.99
CA ASP A 184 -17.69 -2.12 -13.56
C ASP A 184 -17.73 -0.60 -13.32
N ILE A 185 -18.82 -0.14 -12.68
CA ILE A 185 -19.10 1.24 -12.30
C ILE A 185 -17.94 1.93 -11.55
N ASN A 186 -17.27 1.23 -10.64
CA ASN A 186 -16.17 1.79 -9.86
C ASN A 186 -14.94 1.98 -10.73
N LYS A 187 -14.72 1.06 -11.67
CA LYS A 187 -13.65 1.19 -12.65
C LYS A 187 -13.94 2.33 -13.62
N ILE A 188 -15.17 2.51 -14.10
CA ILE A 188 -15.52 3.66 -14.94
C ILE A 188 -15.28 4.98 -14.22
N ARG A 189 -15.74 5.12 -12.97
CA ARG A 189 -15.48 6.34 -12.19
C ARG A 189 -13.97 6.60 -12.04
N SER A 190 -13.17 5.55 -11.87
CA SER A 190 -11.71 5.66 -11.86
C SER A 190 -11.14 6.04 -13.23
N ASP A 191 -11.62 5.42 -14.31
CA ASP A 191 -11.21 5.69 -15.69
C ASP A 191 -11.52 7.15 -16.06
N ILE A 192 -12.69 7.66 -15.69
CA ILE A 192 -13.11 9.06 -15.87
C ILE A 192 -12.15 10.01 -15.16
N ARG A 193 -11.91 9.80 -13.85
CA ARG A 193 -11.02 10.66 -13.05
C ARG A 193 -9.58 10.67 -13.56
N GLU A 194 -9.13 9.55 -14.09
CA GLU A 194 -7.76 9.38 -14.56
C GLU A 194 -7.57 9.75 -16.05
N GLY A 195 -8.66 9.91 -16.79
CA GLY A 195 -8.66 10.13 -18.24
C GLY A 195 -8.24 8.89 -19.03
N VAL A 196 -8.70 7.71 -18.64
CA VAL A 196 -8.39 6.43 -19.28
C VAL A 196 -9.42 6.14 -20.37
N TYR A 197 -9.13 6.59 -21.58
CA TYR A 197 -9.90 6.31 -22.80
C TYR A 197 -8.94 6.31 -24.00
N PHE A 198 -9.42 5.86 -25.17
CA PHE A 198 -8.62 5.95 -26.40
C PHE A 198 -8.68 7.36 -27.00
N PRO A 199 -7.56 7.97 -27.40
CA PRO A 199 -7.57 9.23 -28.13
C PRO A 199 -8.47 9.17 -29.37
N THR A 200 -9.25 10.22 -29.61
CA THR A 200 -10.21 10.33 -30.72
C THR A 200 -9.57 10.01 -32.06
N ARG A 201 -8.37 10.54 -32.34
CA ARG A 201 -7.63 10.30 -33.60
C ARG A 201 -7.30 8.82 -33.88
N LEU A 202 -7.23 7.98 -32.85
CA LEU A 202 -6.93 6.56 -32.98
C LEU A 202 -8.18 5.70 -33.21
N ILE A 203 -9.36 6.23 -32.88
CA ILE A 203 -10.65 5.53 -33.04
C ILE A 203 -11.43 6.04 -34.25
N ALA A 204 -11.41 7.36 -34.48
CA ALA A 204 -12.00 8.04 -35.61
C ALA A 204 -10.91 8.70 -36.45
N PRO A 205 -10.14 7.92 -37.24
CA PRO A 205 -9.20 8.49 -38.19
C PRO A 205 -9.88 9.53 -39.07
N GLY A 206 -9.21 10.66 -39.32
CA GLY A 206 -9.65 11.66 -40.29
C GLY A 206 -10.53 12.73 -39.67
N LEU A 207 -10.95 12.54 -38.42
CA LEU A 207 -11.62 13.58 -37.65
C LEU A 207 -10.73 14.82 -37.58
N ASN A 208 -11.31 15.97 -37.91
CA ASN A 208 -10.66 17.26 -37.91
C ASN A 208 -9.96 17.54 -36.57
N GLY A 209 -8.71 18.03 -36.63
CA GLY A 209 -7.88 18.25 -35.45
C GLY A 209 -8.50 19.18 -34.41
N SER A 210 -9.23 20.22 -34.83
CA SER A 210 -9.89 21.17 -33.93
C SER A 210 -11.02 20.51 -33.14
N ILE A 211 -11.85 19.70 -33.80
CA ILE A 211 -12.91 18.93 -33.11
C ILE A 211 -12.31 17.85 -32.21
N ALA A 212 -11.28 17.15 -32.70
CA ALA A 212 -10.61 16.13 -31.92
C ALA A 212 -10.01 16.70 -30.63
N LEU A 213 -9.39 17.89 -30.71
CA LEU A 213 -8.85 18.60 -29.56
C LEU A 213 -9.96 19.08 -28.62
N LEU A 214 -11.02 19.68 -29.15
CA LEU A 214 -12.17 20.14 -28.36
C LEU A 214 -12.80 19.00 -27.55
N ILE A 215 -12.95 17.82 -28.15
CA ILE A 215 -13.44 16.62 -27.44
C ILE A 215 -12.47 16.23 -26.33
N VAL A 216 -11.16 16.15 -26.63
CA VAL A 216 -10.12 15.78 -25.66
C VAL A 216 -10.12 16.74 -24.47
N GLU A 217 -10.16 18.05 -24.72
CA GLU A 217 -10.17 19.06 -23.65
C GLU A 217 -11.47 19.02 -22.85
N SER A 218 -12.61 18.73 -23.49
CA SER A 218 -13.89 18.58 -22.79
C SER A 218 -13.89 17.41 -21.79
N ILE A 219 -13.35 16.25 -22.17
CA ILE A 219 -13.35 15.02 -21.35
C ILE A 219 -12.06 14.83 -20.53
N ALA A 220 -11.11 15.77 -20.60
CA ALA A 220 -9.83 15.65 -19.93
C ALA A 220 -9.98 15.60 -18.39
N PRO A 221 -9.14 14.81 -17.70
CA PRO A 221 -9.11 14.77 -16.24
C PRO A 221 -8.59 16.09 -15.68
N ASN A 222 -8.96 16.45 -14.45
CA ASN A 222 -8.55 17.73 -13.83
C ASN A 222 -7.01 17.93 -13.79
N SER A 223 -6.23 16.86 -13.72
CA SER A 223 -4.76 16.92 -13.79
C SER A 223 -4.22 17.43 -15.13
N TYR A 224 -5.01 17.37 -16.21
CA TYR A 224 -4.64 17.92 -17.52
C TYR A 224 -4.46 19.44 -17.46
N PHE A 225 -5.28 20.11 -16.65
CA PHE A 225 -5.30 21.57 -16.53
C PHE A 225 -4.38 22.08 -15.40
N SER A 226 -3.91 21.20 -14.51
CA SER A 226 -3.18 21.59 -13.30
C SER A 226 -1.71 21.96 -13.53
N GLY A 227 -1.25 22.12 -14.78
CA GLY A 227 0.11 22.59 -15.13
C GLY A 227 1.29 21.71 -14.65
N LYS A 228 1.04 20.61 -13.93
CA LYS A 228 2.08 19.66 -13.52
C LYS A 228 2.52 18.89 -14.76
N LYS A 229 3.75 19.13 -15.21
CA LYS A 229 4.42 18.33 -16.25
C LYS A 229 4.26 16.85 -15.91
N ARG A 230 3.48 16.12 -16.71
CA ARG A 230 3.62 14.67 -16.82
C ARG A 230 4.89 14.44 -17.66
N ASP A 231 5.84 13.68 -17.15
CA ASP A 231 7.08 13.29 -17.87
C ASP A 231 6.84 12.36 -19.08
N GLY A 232 5.62 12.32 -19.61
CA GLY A 232 5.28 11.61 -20.84
C GLY A 232 4.96 12.63 -21.92
N LYS A 233 5.81 12.67 -22.95
CA LYS A 233 5.65 13.32 -24.26
C LYS A 233 4.16 13.46 -24.63
N GLN A 234 3.55 14.57 -24.23
CA GLN A 234 2.16 14.89 -24.57
C GLN A 234 2.17 15.54 -25.94
N GLU A 235 1.28 15.01 -26.77
CA GLU A 235 1.18 15.22 -28.20
C GLU A 235 0.60 16.60 -28.48
N THR A 236 1.48 17.58 -28.61
CA THR A 236 1.24 18.66 -29.56
C THR A 236 1.77 18.16 -30.90
N GLY A 237 0.85 17.85 -31.82
CA GLY A 237 1.22 17.76 -33.23
C GLY A 237 1.95 19.04 -33.62
N ALA A 238 3.02 18.88 -34.39
CA ALA A 238 3.71 19.99 -35.02
C ALA A 238 2.70 20.87 -35.79
N ASP A 239 2.97 22.16 -35.82
CA ASP A 239 2.20 23.24 -36.46
C ASP A 239 1.10 23.89 -35.60
N SER A 240 1.52 24.48 -34.48
CA SER A 240 0.95 25.75 -34.00
C SER A 240 1.98 26.47 -33.13
N GLN A 241 2.87 27.21 -33.79
CA GLN A 241 3.56 28.31 -33.15
C GLN A 241 2.53 29.41 -32.86
N ASP A 242 2.63 29.98 -31.67
CA ASP A 242 2.02 31.25 -31.23
C ASP A 242 0.70 31.16 -30.44
N SER A 243 0.81 31.05 -29.12
CA SER A 243 0.26 32.03 -28.16
C SER A 243 0.45 31.55 -26.72
N GLY A 244 0.80 32.48 -25.83
CA GLY A 244 1.30 32.23 -24.48
C GLY A 244 0.43 31.32 -23.60
N GLN A 245 1.11 30.45 -22.84
CA GLN A 245 0.55 29.60 -21.79
C GLN A 245 -0.10 30.44 -20.66
N LYS A 246 -1.34 30.89 -20.88
CA LYS A 246 -2.34 30.95 -19.82
C LYS A 246 -2.71 29.51 -19.46
N GLY A 247 -2.94 29.23 -18.17
CA GLY A 247 -3.32 27.89 -17.71
C GLY A 247 -4.46 27.34 -18.57
N LYS A 248 -4.23 26.20 -19.23
CA LYS A 248 -5.27 25.55 -20.03
C LYS A 248 -6.47 25.34 -19.11
N THR A 249 -7.64 25.81 -19.52
CA THR A 249 -8.91 25.57 -18.82
C THR A 249 -9.78 24.70 -19.70
N ARG A 250 -10.76 24.00 -19.12
CA ARG A 250 -11.74 23.24 -19.90
C ARG A 250 -12.53 24.25 -20.77
N PRO A 251 -12.81 23.93 -22.06
CA PRO A 251 -13.59 24.81 -22.91
C PRO A 251 -14.98 25.09 -22.31
N GLY A 252 -15.59 26.21 -22.68
CA GLY A 252 -16.96 26.56 -22.27
C GLY A 252 -18.02 26.03 -23.23
N LEU A 253 -19.30 25.98 -22.83
CA LEU A 253 -20.38 25.52 -23.71
C LEU A 253 -20.53 26.41 -24.96
N ARG A 254 -20.33 27.72 -24.83
CA ARG A 254 -20.34 28.68 -25.95
C ARG A 254 -19.22 28.41 -26.96
N GLU A 255 -18.07 27.95 -26.49
CA GLU A 255 -16.97 27.54 -27.37
C GLU A 255 -17.35 26.30 -28.18
N LEU A 256 -17.93 25.28 -27.52
CA LEU A 256 -18.46 24.11 -28.21
C LEU A 256 -19.51 24.50 -29.27
N GLU A 257 -20.47 25.35 -28.91
CA GLU A 257 -21.50 25.86 -29.82
C GLU A 257 -20.87 26.55 -31.04
N SER A 258 -19.88 27.41 -30.84
CA SER A 258 -19.21 28.15 -31.92
C SER A 258 -18.51 27.26 -32.95
N VAL A 259 -17.88 26.17 -32.48
CA VAL A 259 -17.14 25.24 -33.35
C VAL A 259 -18.12 24.32 -34.10
N LEU A 260 -19.11 23.79 -33.37
CA LEU A 260 -20.10 22.85 -33.91
C LEU A 260 -21.10 23.52 -34.84
N GLY A 261 -21.46 24.78 -34.57
CA GLY A 261 -22.55 25.51 -35.23
C GLY A 261 -23.94 25.08 -34.74
N PRO A 262 -25.01 25.79 -35.16
CA PRO A 262 -26.38 25.45 -34.80
C PRO A 262 -26.84 24.12 -35.42
N ALA A 263 -27.93 23.56 -34.90
CA ALA A 263 -28.54 22.34 -35.44
C ALA A 263 -28.83 22.48 -36.95
N GLY A 264 -28.52 21.44 -37.73
CA GLY A 264 -28.68 21.41 -39.18
C GLY A 264 -27.59 22.13 -39.98
N SER A 265 -26.64 22.82 -39.35
CA SER A 265 -25.66 23.65 -40.07
C SER A 265 -24.53 22.88 -40.77
N LYS A 266 -24.07 21.77 -40.18
CA LYS A 266 -23.00 20.92 -40.74
C LYS A 266 -23.29 19.45 -40.46
N SER A 267 -23.13 18.59 -41.45
CA SER A 267 -23.23 17.13 -41.24
C SER A 267 -22.05 16.60 -40.42
N ALA A 268 -22.22 15.45 -39.76
CA ALA A 268 -21.16 14.78 -39.03
C ALA A 268 -19.96 14.43 -39.93
N ASP A 269 -20.23 14.02 -41.18
CA ASP A 269 -19.18 13.67 -42.15
C ASP A 269 -18.33 14.88 -42.60
N SER A 270 -18.87 16.10 -42.52
CA SER A 270 -18.10 17.32 -42.85
C SER A 270 -16.92 17.58 -41.91
N PHE A 271 -16.88 16.92 -40.75
CA PHE A 271 -15.77 16.99 -39.81
C PHE A 271 -14.69 15.95 -40.09
N PHE A 272 -14.83 15.13 -41.13
CA PHE A 272 -13.82 14.15 -41.53
C PHE A 272 -13.10 14.57 -42.81
N SER A 273 -11.80 14.42 -42.79
CA SER A 273 -10.93 14.44 -43.96
C SER A 273 -10.72 13.03 -44.49
N SER A 274 -10.53 12.89 -45.80
CA SER A 274 -10.14 11.62 -46.41
C SER A 274 -8.76 11.18 -45.94
N ILE A 275 -8.58 9.90 -45.68
CA ILE A 275 -7.32 9.28 -45.28
C ILE A 275 -6.96 8.18 -46.27
N ASN A 276 -5.66 8.00 -46.53
CA ASN A 276 -5.17 6.91 -47.37
C ASN A 276 -4.92 5.60 -46.57
N ASP A 277 -4.87 4.46 -47.27
CA ASP A 277 -4.68 3.14 -46.64
C ASP A 277 -3.34 3.02 -45.87
N SER A 278 -2.30 3.73 -46.31
CA SER A 278 -1.00 3.74 -45.62
C SER A 278 -1.07 4.44 -44.27
N GLU A 279 -1.87 5.49 -44.13
CA GLU A 279 -2.11 6.18 -42.87
C GLU A 279 -3.00 5.36 -41.94
N LEU A 280 -4.04 4.70 -42.47
CA LEU A 280 -4.88 3.81 -41.68
C LEU A 280 -4.07 2.68 -41.03
N THR A 281 -3.19 2.02 -41.79
CA THR A 281 -2.32 0.94 -41.26
C THR A 281 -1.36 1.45 -40.18
N LYS A 282 -0.83 2.68 -40.31
CA LYS A 282 -0.01 3.32 -39.26
C LYS A 282 -0.82 3.59 -37.99
N ILE A 283 -2.03 4.11 -38.13
CA ILE A 283 -2.92 4.42 -36.99
C ILE A 283 -3.32 3.13 -36.25
N GLU A 284 -3.58 2.04 -36.96
CA GLU A 284 -3.87 0.74 -36.34
C GLU A 284 -2.68 0.20 -35.51
N ALA A 285 -1.46 0.34 -36.03
CA ALA A 285 -0.25 -0.03 -35.30
C ALA A 285 -0.06 0.85 -34.05
N GLU A 286 -0.26 2.17 -34.18
CA GLU A 286 -0.22 3.12 -33.06
C GLU A 286 -1.28 2.79 -32.00
N ARG A 287 -2.52 2.48 -32.40
CA ARG A 287 -3.61 2.07 -31.51
C ARG A 287 -3.24 0.83 -30.68
N LYS A 288 -2.62 -0.18 -31.28
CA LYS A 288 -2.15 -1.38 -30.56
C LYS A 288 -1.04 -1.05 -29.55
N GLN A 289 -0.08 -0.21 -29.93
CA GLN A 289 0.99 0.22 -29.03
C GLN A 289 0.46 1.08 -27.88
N TYR A 290 -0.47 1.99 -28.18
CA TYR A 290 -1.12 2.85 -27.20
C TYR A 290 -1.83 2.03 -26.14
N LYS A 291 -2.64 1.04 -26.55
CA LYS A 291 -3.34 0.14 -25.62
C LYS A 291 -2.37 -0.53 -24.65
N LYS A 292 -1.29 -1.13 -25.15
CA LYS A 292 -0.28 -1.79 -24.31
C LYS A 292 0.37 -0.83 -23.31
N ARG A 293 0.72 0.38 -23.74
CA ARG A 293 1.33 1.40 -22.87
C ARG A 293 0.36 1.91 -21.83
N GLN A 294 -0.89 2.17 -22.22
CA GLN A 294 -1.95 2.62 -21.32
C GLN A 294 -2.25 1.56 -20.26
N ASP A 295 -2.45 0.31 -20.66
CA ASP A 295 -2.73 -0.81 -19.74
C ASP A 295 -1.61 -0.97 -18.70
N LEU A 296 -0.34 -0.94 -19.13
CA LEU A 296 0.81 -1.03 -18.22
C LEU A 296 0.86 0.14 -17.24
N SER A 297 0.70 1.37 -17.75
CA SER A 297 0.76 2.58 -16.94
C SER A 297 -0.37 2.64 -15.90
N VAL A 298 -1.61 2.38 -16.35
CA VAL A 298 -2.81 2.41 -15.50
C VAL A 298 -2.74 1.30 -14.45
N ASN A 299 -2.41 0.07 -14.85
CA ASN A 299 -2.35 -1.05 -13.90
C ASN A 299 -1.24 -0.87 -12.87
N THR A 300 -0.05 -0.41 -13.28
CA THR A 300 1.07 -0.15 -12.36
C THR A 300 0.70 0.95 -11.37
N ARG A 301 0.13 2.06 -11.86
CA ARG A 301 -0.31 3.16 -11.01
C ARG A 301 -1.36 2.70 -10.00
N ARG A 302 -2.41 2.02 -10.45
CA ARG A 302 -3.49 1.51 -9.58
C ARG A 302 -2.99 0.49 -8.57
N PHE A 303 -2.06 -0.38 -8.97
CA PHE A 303 -1.44 -1.34 -8.07
C PHE A 303 -0.69 -0.65 -6.94
N ILE A 304 0.13 0.36 -7.25
CA ILE A 304 0.89 1.12 -6.25
C ILE A 304 -0.06 1.80 -5.29
N TYR A 305 -1.06 2.56 -5.79
CA TYR A 305 -2.01 3.27 -4.93
C TYR A 305 -2.82 2.32 -4.04
N ARG A 306 -3.25 1.18 -4.57
CA ARG A 306 -4.02 0.18 -3.78
C ARG A 306 -3.16 -0.48 -2.70
N ASN A 307 -1.88 -0.70 -2.99
CA ASN A 307 -1.00 -1.48 -2.14
C ASN A 307 0.04 -0.63 -1.38
N THR A 308 -0.08 0.70 -1.38
CA THR A 308 0.92 1.60 -0.78
C THR A 308 1.20 1.25 0.68
N THR A 309 0.17 0.99 1.48
CA THR A 309 0.32 0.60 2.89
C THR A 309 1.08 -0.71 3.04
N ILE A 310 0.75 -1.72 2.24
CA ILE A 310 1.43 -3.03 2.27
C ILE A 310 2.89 -2.88 1.84
N LEU A 311 3.16 -2.09 0.79
CA LEU A 311 4.52 -1.79 0.32
C LEU A 311 5.34 -1.08 1.40
N CYS A 312 4.77 -0.08 2.09
CA CYS A 312 5.43 0.60 3.20
C CYS A 312 5.77 -0.37 4.35
N VAL A 313 4.83 -1.24 4.73
CA VAL A 313 5.08 -2.26 5.77
C VAL A 313 6.18 -3.23 5.34
N ALA A 314 6.18 -3.68 4.09
CA ALA A 314 7.22 -4.57 3.57
C ALA A 314 8.61 -3.92 3.59
N VAL A 315 8.71 -2.63 3.26
CA VAL A 315 9.98 -1.86 3.34
C VAL A 315 10.46 -1.77 4.79
N ILE A 316 9.57 -1.45 5.74
CA ILE A 316 9.91 -1.40 7.17
C ILE A 316 10.40 -2.77 7.66
N ALA A 317 9.72 -3.85 7.29
CA ALA A 317 10.12 -5.21 7.65
C ALA A 317 11.52 -5.57 7.10
N MET A 318 11.84 -5.18 5.86
CA MET A 318 13.18 -5.39 5.30
C MET A 318 14.24 -4.59 6.05
N VAL A 319 13.95 -3.36 6.48
CA VAL A 319 14.88 -2.55 7.28
C VAL A 319 15.14 -3.22 8.64
N VAL A 320 14.09 -3.68 9.32
CA VAL A 320 14.21 -4.40 10.60
C VAL A 320 15.03 -5.68 10.42
N LEU A 321 14.76 -6.47 9.38
CA LEU A 321 15.52 -7.66 9.07
C LEU A 321 17.00 -7.33 8.83
N GLY A 322 17.30 -6.30 8.04
CA GLY A 322 18.67 -5.82 7.83
C GLY A 322 19.38 -5.41 9.11
N LEU A 323 18.69 -4.73 10.03
CA LEU A 323 19.23 -4.34 11.34
C LEU A 323 19.51 -5.57 12.23
N THR A 324 18.63 -6.56 12.25
CA THR A 324 18.85 -7.80 13.03
C THR A 324 20.05 -8.60 12.51
N ILE A 325 20.17 -8.77 11.19
CA ILE A 325 21.32 -9.47 10.57
C ILE A 325 22.63 -8.73 10.93
N ARG A 326 22.64 -7.40 10.82
CA ARG A 326 23.79 -6.57 11.21
C ARG A 326 24.16 -6.77 12.68
N SER A 327 23.17 -6.81 13.58
CA SER A 327 23.40 -7.03 15.01
C SER A 327 24.05 -8.38 15.29
N ILE A 328 23.58 -9.44 14.64
CA ILE A 328 24.12 -10.81 14.79
C ILE A 328 25.55 -10.90 14.28
N ILE A 329 25.87 -10.24 13.16
CA ILE A 329 27.23 -10.23 12.61
C ILE A 329 28.16 -9.48 13.58
N LYS A 330 27.73 -8.34 14.12
CA LYS A 330 28.52 -7.57 15.08
C LYS A 330 28.83 -8.39 16.34
N SER A 331 27.82 -9.05 16.91
CA SER A 331 28.02 -9.84 18.14
C SER A 331 28.94 -11.05 17.95
N ARG A 332 29.02 -11.62 16.73
CA ARG A 332 29.96 -12.70 16.42
C ARG A 332 31.41 -12.23 16.33
N ASN A 333 31.65 -11.01 15.86
CA ASN A 333 33.00 -10.47 15.74
C ASN A 333 33.59 -10.04 17.09
N GLU A 334 32.77 -9.89 18.13
CA GLU A 334 33.20 -9.46 19.47
C GLU A 334 33.53 -10.65 20.40
N GLN A 335 33.49 -11.90 19.93
CA GLN A 335 33.83 -13.08 20.74
C GLN A 335 35.36 -13.20 20.98
N PRO A 336 35.81 -13.60 22.18
CA PRO A 336 37.23 -13.84 22.47
C PRO A 336 37.86 -14.88 21.52
N SER A 337 39.13 -14.68 21.17
CA SER A 337 39.87 -15.54 20.22
C SER A 337 41.32 -15.70 20.65
N THR A 338 41.86 -16.91 20.50
CA THR A 338 43.30 -17.23 20.70
C THR A 338 44.15 -17.03 19.44
N ALA A 339 43.57 -16.45 18.37
CA ALA A 339 44.31 -16.19 17.14
C ALA A 339 45.51 -15.26 17.40
N GLY A 340 46.71 -15.73 17.07
CA GLY A 340 47.96 -14.99 17.26
C GLY A 340 48.67 -15.23 18.61
N MET A 341 48.07 -15.98 19.53
CA MET A 341 48.74 -16.41 20.78
C MET A 341 49.71 -17.58 20.50
N THR A 342 50.82 -17.60 21.20
CA THR A 342 51.75 -18.74 21.27
C THR A 342 51.14 -19.89 22.10
N PRO A 343 51.64 -21.14 21.99
CA PRO A 343 51.13 -22.26 22.77
C PRO A 343 51.14 -22.01 24.29
N LEU A 344 52.22 -21.43 24.81
CA LEU A 344 52.34 -21.09 26.23
C LEU A 344 51.29 -20.04 26.64
N GLU A 345 51.14 -18.97 25.85
CA GLU A 345 50.15 -17.92 26.12
C GLU A 345 48.70 -18.46 26.14
N VAL A 346 48.38 -19.49 25.34
CA VAL A 346 47.05 -20.13 25.37
C VAL A 346 46.83 -20.89 26.68
N VAL A 347 47.86 -21.57 27.19
CA VAL A 347 47.80 -22.28 28.48
C VAL A 347 47.70 -21.29 29.64
N GLU A 348 48.51 -20.24 29.62
CA GLU A 348 48.44 -19.17 30.61
C GLU A 348 47.06 -18.49 30.60
N ALA A 349 46.56 -18.14 29.41
CA ALA A 349 45.24 -17.54 29.25
C ALA A 349 44.14 -18.46 29.77
N TYR A 350 44.24 -19.77 29.58
CA TYR A 350 43.28 -20.73 30.12
C TYR A 350 43.22 -20.68 31.66
N TYR A 351 44.37 -20.74 32.35
CA TYR A 351 44.41 -20.72 33.81
C TYR A 351 44.10 -19.35 34.43
N VAL A 352 44.53 -18.26 33.79
CA VAL A 352 44.12 -16.90 34.18
C VAL A 352 42.61 -16.73 34.04
N SER A 353 42.02 -17.28 32.98
CA SER A 353 40.57 -17.23 32.76
C SER A 353 39.83 -18.15 33.74
N PHE A 354 40.43 -19.28 34.12
CA PHE A 354 39.88 -20.16 35.15
C PHE A 354 39.85 -19.44 36.50
N ASP A 355 40.95 -18.82 36.93
CA ASP A 355 41.04 -18.07 38.19
C ASP A 355 40.06 -16.87 38.24
N SER A 356 39.89 -16.18 37.11
CA SER A 356 39.02 -15.01 36.99
C SER A 356 37.56 -15.34 36.60
N LEU A 357 37.21 -16.62 36.46
CA LEU A 357 35.89 -17.12 36.08
C LEU A 357 35.42 -16.67 34.66
N ASP A 358 36.34 -16.32 33.78
CA ASP A 358 36.05 -15.99 32.37
C ASP A 358 35.91 -17.26 31.52
N HIS A 359 34.77 -17.94 31.70
CA HIS A 359 34.43 -19.14 30.94
C HIS A 359 34.40 -18.91 29.42
N THR A 360 34.20 -17.67 28.94
CA THR A 360 34.17 -17.36 27.51
C THR A 360 35.57 -17.39 26.89
N MET A 361 36.57 -16.88 27.60
CA MET A 361 37.97 -17.00 27.20
C MET A 361 38.48 -18.44 27.36
N MET A 362 38.05 -19.17 28.40
CA MET A 362 38.36 -20.60 28.53
C MET A 362 37.83 -21.42 27.33
N GLU A 363 36.60 -21.17 26.88
CA GLU A 363 36.04 -21.79 25.67
C GLU A 363 36.82 -21.44 24.39
N ALA A 364 37.39 -20.22 24.32
CA ALA A 364 38.26 -19.83 23.22
C ALA A 364 39.60 -20.59 23.23
N CYS A 365 40.14 -20.89 24.42
CA CYS A 365 41.39 -21.63 24.61
C CYS A 365 41.30 -23.13 24.31
N VAL A 366 40.11 -23.74 24.35
CA VAL A 366 39.94 -25.19 24.17
C VAL A 366 39.30 -25.56 22.82
N THR A 367 39.38 -26.85 22.48
CA THR A 367 38.59 -27.46 21.40
C THR A 367 38.00 -28.80 21.85
N GLY A 368 36.89 -29.21 21.25
CA GLY A 368 36.24 -30.48 21.58
C GLY A 368 35.67 -30.51 23.01
N LYS A 369 36.16 -31.43 23.84
CA LYS A 369 35.72 -31.65 25.23
C LYS A 369 36.79 -31.31 26.28
N ALA A 370 37.96 -30.84 25.86
CA ALA A 370 39.04 -30.48 26.78
C ALA A 370 38.59 -29.38 27.74
N GLY A 371 38.95 -29.51 29.02
CA GLY A 371 38.63 -28.50 30.04
C GLY A 371 37.13 -28.33 30.36
N LYS A 372 36.24 -29.18 29.84
CA LYS A 372 34.79 -29.02 30.01
C LYS A 372 34.37 -28.92 31.49
N GLY A 373 34.98 -29.73 32.35
CA GLY A 373 34.70 -29.70 33.80
C GLY A 373 35.01 -28.33 34.41
N ASP A 374 36.17 -27.77 34.09
CA ASP A 374 36.60 -26.45 34.58
C ASP A 374 35.73 -25.32 34.03
N ILE A 375 35.37 -25.38 32.74
CA ILE A 375 34.51 -24.39 32.09
C ILE A 375 33.13 -24.40 32.70
N ASP A 376 32.55 -25.59 32.93
CA ASP A 376 31.24 -25.72 33.55
C ASP A 376 31.29 -25.26 35.02
N MET A 377 32.38 -25.54 35.75
CA MET A 377 32.62 -25.04 37.11
C MET A 377 32.71 -23.50 37.15
N ALA A 378 33.58 -22.90 36.32
CA ALA A 378 33.76 -21.46 36.24
C ALA A 378 32.47 -20.74 35.81
N ARG A 379 31.73 -21.30 34.83
CA ARG A 379 30.42 -20.78 34.41
C ARG A 379 29.40 -20.83 35.55
N ASN A 380 29.32 -21.92 36.28
CA ASN A 380 28.38 -22.06 37.39
C ASN A 380 28.69 -21.05 38.50
N ILE A 381 29.95 -20.93 38.91
CA ILE A 381 30.39 -19.96 39.92
C ILE A 381 30.15 -18.52 39.45
N PHE A 382 30.44 -18.20 38.19
CA PHE A 382 30.16 -16.88 37.60
C PHE A 382 28.67 -16.54 37.63
N VAL A 383 27.80 -17.48 37.26
CA VAL A 383 26.35 -17.25 37.29
C VAL A 383 25.86 -17.03 38.73
N ILE A 384 26.32 -17.84 39.68
CA ILE A 384 25.99 -17.69 41.10
C ILE A 384 26.46 -16.33 41.63
N SER A 385 27.68 -15.92 41.30
CA SER A 385 28.23 -14.65 41.76
C SER A 385 27.46 -13.45 41.22
N ARG A 386 27.00 -13.50 39.96
CA ARG A 386 26.15 -12.45 39.36
C ARG A 386 24.77 -12.37 40.00
N VAL A 387 24.15 -13.51 40.31
CA VAL A 387 22.86 -13.54 41.00
C VAL A 387 23.00 -12.96 42.41
N ARG A 388 23.97 -13.42 43.19
CA ARG A 388 24.23 -12.91 44.55
C ARG A 388 24.62 -11.43 44.56
N GLN A 389 25.48 -10.99 43.64
CA GLN A 389 25.84 -9.56 43.51
C GLN A 389 24.62 -8.66 43.27
N ALA A 390 23.60 -9.14 42.54
CA ALA A 390 22.38 -8.38 42.30
C ALA A 390 21.51 -8.20 43.55
N TYR A 391 21.58 -9.15 44.51
CA TYR A 391 20.83 -9.10 45.77
C TYR A 391 21.62 -8.48 46.93
N GLU A 392 22.90 -8.83 47.05
CA GLU A 392 23.76 -8.48 48.18
C GLU A 392 24.54 -7.17 47.95
N MET A 393 24.58 -6.66 46.71
CA MET A 393 25.32 -5.45 46.28
C MET A 393 26.84 -5.49 46.59
N THR A 394 27.39 -6.66 46.91
CA THR A 394 28.82 -6.92 47.15
C THR A 394 29.33 -7.99 46.19
N ASN A 395 30.65 -8.13 46.05
CA ASN A 395 31.22 -9.23 45.28
C ASN A 395 31.28 -10.49 46.17
N PRO A 396 30.50 -11.54 45.87
CA PRO A 396 30.36 -12.70 46.76
C PRO A 396 31.51 -13.71 46.61
N VAL A 397 32.43 -13.51 45.67
CA VAL A 397 33.59 -14.37 45.42
C VAL A 397 34.88 -13.63 45.78
N THR A 398 35.70 -14.24 46.62
CA THR A 398 37.05 -13.79 46.96
C THR A 398 38.06 -14.69 46.25
N SER A 399 39.08 -14.12 45.60
CA SER A 399 40.10 -14.93 44.95
C SER A 399 40.94 -15.69 45.97
N ALA A 400 41.40 -16.89 45.60
CA ALA A 400 42.22 -17.73 46.48
C ALA A 400 43.48 -17.00 46.97
N GLN A 401 44.19 -16.30 46.09
CA GLN A 401 45.37 -15.53 46.46
C GLN A 401 45.05 -14.41 47.46
N GLN A 402 43.96 -13.66 47.25
CA GLN A 402 43.55 -12.60 48.16
C GLN A 402 43.19 -13.15 49.54
N TRP A 403 42.57 -14.33 49.59
CA TRP A 403 42.25 -15.01 50.84
C TRP A 403 43.52 -15.48 51.58
N LEU A 404 44.49 -16.07 50.88
CA LEU A 404 45.79 -16.45 51.47
C LEU A 404 46.53 -15.23 52.03
N ASP A 405 46.60 -14.14 51.25
CA ASP A 405 47.27 -12.90 51.65
C ASP A 405 46.63 -12.26 52.91
N SER A 406 45.35 -12.52 53.14
CA SER A 406 44.62 -12.07 54.33
C SER A 406 44.87 -12.91 55.60
N GLY A 407 45.73 -13.93 55.51
CA GLY A 407 46.07 -14.82 56.63
C GLY A 407 45.13 -16.02 56.77
N SER A 408 44.43 -16.39 55.70
CA SER A 408 43.52 -17.54 55.63
C SER A 408 42.46 -17.60 56.75
N PRO A 409 41.73 -16.49 57.03
CA PRO A 409 40.64 -16.52 58.00
C PRO A 409 39.52 -17.44 57.51
N PRO A 410 38.69 -17.98 58.41
CA PRO A 410 37.50 -18.68 57.97
C PRO A 410 36.50 -17.68 57.36
N VAL A 411 35.74 -18.10 56.35
CA VAL A 411 34.95 -17.20 55.49
C VAL A 411 33.47 -17.60 55.43
N GLU A 412 32.61 -16.61 55.21
CA GLU A 412 31.18 -16.80 54.89
C GLU A 412 30.92 -16.71 53.37
N THR A 413 31.90 -16.20 52.62
CA THR A 413 31.85 -16.00 51.17
C THR A 413 32.54 -17.13 50.42
N LEU A 414 32.23 -17.24 49.12
CA LEU A 414 32.87 -18.23 48.27
C LEU A 414 34.32 -17.83 48.04
N VAL A 415 35.28 -18.66 48.45
CA VAL A 415 36.67 -18.56 47.99
C VAL A 415 36.85 -19.52 46.83
N PHE A 416 37.36 -18.99 45.73
CA PHE A 416 37.66 -19.74 44.52
C PHE A 416 38.92 -19.20 43.85
N GLY A 417 39.74 -20.08 43.31
CA GLY A 417 40.88 -19.70 42.49
C GLY A 417 42.04 -20.67 42.60
N ILE A 418 43.07 -20.45 41.80
CA ILE A 418 44.29 -21.24 41.79
C ILE A 418 45.45 -20.45 42.38
N THR A 419 46.36 -21.15 43.04
CA THR A 419 47.57 -20.54 43.62
C THR A 419 48.78 -21.41 43.32
N GLY A 420 49.97 -20.81 43.29
CA GLY A 420 51.22 -21.53 43.04
C GLY A 420 51.30 -22.14 41.63
N LEU A 421 50.67 -21.52 40.64
CA LEU A 421 50.69 -21.98 39.25
C LEU A 421 52.12 -21.97 38.71
N SER A 422 52.61 -23.14 38.31
CA SER A 422 53.85 -23.33 37.57
C SER A 422 53.55 -24.06 36.27
N ILE A 423 54.03 -23.54 35.15
CA ILE A 423 53.82 -24.13 33.82
C ILE A 423 55.19 -24.45 33.23
N GLU A 424 55.42 -25.72 32.92
CA GLU A 424 56.65 -26.21 32.30
C GLU A 424 56.34 -26.89 30.97
N GLU A 425 57.08 -26.54 29.92
CA GLU A 425 57.00 -27.25 28.64
C GLU A 425 57.75 -28.59 28.75
N LEU A 426 57.08 -29.69 28.41
CA LEU A 426 57.70 -31.01 28.44
C LEU A 426 58.58 -31.22 27.20
N PRO A 427 59.79 -31.78 27.36
CA PRO A 427 60.71 -31.96 26.24
C PRO A 427 60.11 -32.88 25.18
N SER A 428 59.95 -32.35 23.97
CA SER A 428 59.51 -33.10 22.81
C SER A 428 60.66 -33.96 22.26
N SER A 429 60.35 -35.19 21.83
CA SER A 429 61.32 -36.09 21.21
C SER A 429 61.51 -35.81 19.71
N SER A 430 60.66 -34.97 19.12
CA SER A 430 60.78 -34.52 17.73
C SER A 430 60.22 -33.10 17.48
N PRO A 431 60.74 -32.35 16.49
CA PRO A 431 60.24 -31.00 16.17
C PRO A 431 58.79 -30.96 15.66
N ASP A 432 58.25 -32.09 15.23
CA ASP A 432 56.88 -32.22 14.67
C ASP A 432 55.85 -32.71 15.71
N GLU A 433 56.29 -32.94 16.95
CA GLU A 433 55.40 -33.34 18.04
C GLU A 433 54.60 -32.13 18.56
N ARG A 434 53.37 -32.39 18.98
CA ARG A 434 52.49 -31.35 19.54
C ARG A 434 53.10 -30.80 20.83
N PRO A 435 53.01 -29.48 21.09
CA PRO A 435 53.51 -28.94 22.34
C PRO A 435 52.67 -29.47 23.49
N VAL A 436 53.37 -29.99 24.51
CA VAL A 436 52.76 -30.53 25.73
C VAL A 436 53.31 -29.76 26.92
N PHE A 437 52.40 -29.28 27.76
CA PHE A 437 52.74 -28.55 28.98
C PHE A 437 52.31 -29.33 30.21
N ARG A 438 53.08 -29.17 31.28
CA ARG A 438 52.76 -29.63 32.62
C ARG A 438 52.46 -28.42 33.47
N ALA A 439 51.25 -28.34 34.01
CA ALA A 439 50.85 -27.28 34.93
C ALA A 439 50.67 -27.86 36.33
N GLU A 440 51.31 -27.24 37.32
CA GLU A 440 51.15 -27.57 38.74
C GLU A 440 50.50 -26.38 39.45
N TYR A 441 49.49 -26.61 40.28
CA TYR A 441 48.85 -25.57 41.07
C TYR A 441 48.05 -26.17 42.22
N THR A 442 47.63 -25.32 43.15
CA THR A 442 46.64 -25.66 44.18
C THR A 442 45.33 -24.96 43.86
N LEU A 443 44.25 -25.72 43.68
CA LEU A 443 42.89 -25.22 43.52
C LEU A 443 42.26 -25.05 44.90
N TRP A 444 41.74 -23.87 45.19
CA TRP A 444 41.02 -23.59 46.43
C TRP A 444 39.53 -23.44 46.14
N VAL A 445 38.72 -24.21 46.86
CA VAL A 445 37.26 -24.12 46.79
C VAL A 445 36.67 -24.20 48.19
N THR A 446 35.61 -23.45 48.43
CA THR A 446 34.80 -23.54 49.65
C THR A 446 33.78 -24.66 49.49
N GLN A 447 33.83 -25.69 50.37
CA GLN A 447 32.92 -26.83 50.31
C GLN A 447 31.65 -26.60 51.16
N GLY A 448 30.49 -27.03 50.65
CA GLY A 448 29.23 -27.13 51.41
C GLY A 448 29.24 -28.30 52.40
N LYS A 449 28.32 -28.28 53.37
CA LYS A 449 28.40 -29.10 54.61
C LYS A 449 28.27 -30.62 54.44
N ASP A 450 27.85 -31.15 53.28
CA ASP A 450 27.63 -32.60 53.09
C ASP A 450 28.35 -33.21 51.86
N SER A 451 29.44 -32.59 51.37
CA SER A 451 30.26 -33.18 50.30
C SER A 451 31.23 -34.24 50.85
N GLU A 452 30.90 -35.53 50.73
CA GLU A 452 31.91 -36.59 50.83
C GLU A 452 33.06 -36.33 49.83
N ALA A 453 34.30 -36.54 50.29
CA ALA A 453 35.50 -36.30 49.51
C ALA A 453 35.52 -37.15 48.23
N GLY A 454 35.28 -36.52 47.08
CA GLY A 454 35.40 -37.22 45.79
C GLY A 454 34.74 -36.55 44.58
N ASP A 455 33.86 -35.55 44.75
CA ASP A 455 33.21 -34.89 43.62
C ASP A 455 33.11 -33.36 43.81
N GLU A 456 34.15 -32.63 43.38
CA GLU A 456 34.23 -31.15 43.47
C GLU A 456 33.07 -30.44 42.73
N SER A 457 32.43 -31.12 41.76
CA SER A 457 31.24 -30.65 41.05
C SER A 457 29.95 -30.78 41.89
N ALA A 458 29.89 -31.76 42.80
CA ALA A 458 28.76 -31.98 43.69
C ALA A 458 28.73 -30.98 44.85
N ALA A 459 29.90 -30.60 45.40
CA ALA A 459 30.03 -29.63 46.49
C ALA A 459 29.43 -28.25 46.16
N ILE A 460 29.43 -27.86 44.88
CA ILE A 460 28.87 -26.58 44.41
C ILE A 460 27.34 -26.65 44.28
N LYS A 461 26.75 -27.84 44.05
CA LYS A 461 25.29 -28.00 43.89
C LYS A 461 24.50 -27.83 45.19
N GLU A 462 25.09 -28.09 46.36
CA GLU A 462 24.39 -27.94 47.64
C GLU A 462 24.35 -26.51 48.17
N THR A 463 25.21 -25.62 47.67
CA THR A 463 25.06 -24.16 47.93
C THR A 463 23.88 -23.53 47.17
N MET A 464 23.11 -24.33 46.40
CA MET A 464 22.01 -23.89 45.55
C MET A 464 20.65 -23.73 46.27
N ASP A 465 20.53 -23.96 47.58
CA ASP A 465 19.24 -23.74 48.26
C ASP A 465 19.02 -22.25 48.57
N ILE A 466 18.62 -21.50 47.55
CA ILE A 466 18.20 -20.09 47.64
C ILE A 466 16.76 -20.03 48.16
N GLN A 467 16.51 -20.68 49.28
CA GLN A 467 15.27 -20.51 50.05
C GLN A 467 15.62 -20.67 51.52
N HIS A 468 16.29 -19.70 52.14
CA HIS A 468 16.04 -19.33 53.55
C HIS A 468 16.75 -18.00 53.88
N PRO A 469 16.08 -17.06 54.56
CA PRO A 469 16.70 -15.81 54.99
C PRO A 469 17.54 -16.04 56.26
N ALA A 470 18.79 -15.58 56.22
CA ALA A 470 19.58 -15.14 57.39
C ALA A 470 19.57 -16.07 58.62
N GLU A 471 19.98 -17.33 58.47
CA GLU A 471 20.68 -18.02 59.55
C GLU A 471 22.19 -17.84 59.31
N GLU A 472 22.95 -17.49 60.35
CA GLU A 472 24.40 -17.27 60.27
C GLU A 472 25.08 -18.45 59.55
N SER A 473 25.54 -18.22 58.31
CA SER A 473 26.31 -19.20 57.56
C SER A 473 27.53 -19.56 58.40
N PRO A 474 27.71 -20.83 58.82
CA PRO A 474 28.85 -21.19 59.64
C PRO A 474 30.13 -20.87 58.88
N LEU A 475 31.08 -20.23 59.55
CA LEU A 475 32.39 -19.94 59.00
C LEU A 475 33.07 -21.24 58.53
N VAL A 476 33.40 -21.34 57.23
CA VAL A 476 34.04 -22.52 56.62
C VAL A 476 35.47 -22.19 56.24
N TYR A 477 36.36 -23.19 56.32
CA TYR A 477 37.71 -23.10 55.76
C TYR A 477 37.70 -23.62 54.31
N PRO A 478 38.17 -22.81 53.34
CA PRO A 478 38.41 -23.30 51.98
C PRO A 478 39.36 -24.49 51.98
N VAL A 479 39.09 -25.47 51.12
CA VAL A 479 39.93 -26.67 50.94
C VAL A 479 40.82 -26.43 49.72
N GLY A 480 42.13 -26.64 49.91
CA GLY A 480 43.13 -26.57 48.85
C GLY A 480 43.49 -27.97 48.37
N THR A 481 43.30 -28.24 47.07
CA THR A 481 43.67 -29.50 46.42
C THR A 481 44.81 -29.25 45.43
N ALA A 482 45.91 -29.99 45.57
CA ALA A 482 47.04 -29.88 44.65
C ALA A 482 46.80 -30.72 43.39
N HIS A 483 47.04 -30.11 42.22
CA HIS A 483 46.82 -30.73 40.91
C HIS A 483 48.07 -30.65 40.02
N ILE A 484 48.20 -31.67 39.17
CA ILE A 484 49.12 -31.71 38.03
C ILE A 484 48.29 -31.99 36.78
N ASP A 485 48.29 -31.03 35.86
CA ASP A 485 47.60 -31.15 34.58
C ASP A 485 48.62 -31.40 33.47
N THR A 486 48.35 -32.39 32.62
CA THR A 486 49.08 -32.61 31.35
C THR A 486 48.23 -32.08 30.21
N ILE A 487 48.76 -31.13 29.46
CA ILE A 487 48.02 -30.29 28.51
C ILE A 487 48.61 -30.45 27.13
N THR A 488 47.83 -30.96 26.18
CA THR A 488 48.25 -31.09 24.78
C THR A 488 47.52 -30.06 23.92
N LEU A 489 48.27 -29.26 23.16
CA LEU A 489 47.67 -28.31 22.22
C LEU A 489 47.71 -28.82 20.79
N GLY A 490 46.71 -28.40 20.03
CA GLY A 490 46.65 -28.54 18.58
C GLY A 490 46.38 -27.20 17.90
N LEU A 491 46.77 -27.10 16.63
CA LEU A 491 46.52 -25.95 15.80
C LEU A 491 45.18 -26.13 15.07
N VAL A 492 44.18 -25.32 15.41
CA VAL A 492 42.84 -25.37 14.82
C VAL A 492 42.58 -24.06 14.09
N LYS A 493 42.51 -24.11 12.75
CA LYS A 493 42.28 -22.92 11.90
C LYS A 493 43.22 -21.75 12.24
N ASP A 494 44.52 -22.04 12.27
CA ASP A 494 45.59 -21.06 12.54
C ASP A 494 45.59 -20.44 13.95
N ALA A 495 44.88 -21.04 14.91
CA ALA A 495 44.92 -20.68 16.32
C ALA A 495 45.24 -21.90 17.19
N TRP A 496 46.11 -21.73 18.18
CA TRP A 496 46.41 -22.76 19.16
C TRP A 496 45.23 -22.97 20.11
N ARG A 497 44.91 -24.23 20.39
CA ARG A 497 43.86 -24.64 21.32
C ARG A 497 44.25 -25.88 22.08
N ILE A 498 43.82 -25.98 23.34
CA ILE A 498 43.95 -27.17 24.17
C ILE A 498 43.00 -28.25 23.63
N GLU A 499 43.58 -29.36 23.18
CA GLU A 499 42.84 -30.52 22.64
C GLU A 499 42.60 -31.59 23.69
N GLN A 500 43.51 -31.70 24.65
CA GLN A 500 43.44 -32.66 25.75
C GLN A 500 44.00 -32.03 27.02
N LEU A 501 43.29 -32.24 28.13
CA LEU A 501 43.66 -31.79 29.46
C LEU A 501 43.39 -32.96 30.41
N ASP A 502 44.47 -33.59 30.88
CA ASP A 502 44.42 -34.71 31.80
C ASP A 502 44.87 -34.25 33.19
N ARG A 503 43.92 -34.17 34.13
CA ARG A 503 44.16 -33.74 35.52
C ARG A 503 44.45 -34.92 36.43
N ARG A 504 45.47 -34.78 37.29
CA ARG A 504 45.76 -35.69 38.39
C ARG A 504 45.88 -34.92 39.70
N GLN A 505 45.30 -35.44 40.76
CA GLN A 505 45.46 -34.90 42.11
C GLN A 505 46.74 -35.45 42.74
N ILE A 506 47.48 -34.59 43.44
CA ILE A 506 48.62 -34.98 44.26
C ILE A 506 48.07 -35.29 45.67
N GLU A 507 48.35 -36.50 46.17
CA GLU A 507 48.02 -36.91 47.55
C GLU A 507 48.86 -36.20 48.61
#